data_AF-A0A373CZW5-F1
#
_entry.id   AF-A0A373CZW5-F1
#
_cell.length_a   1.000
_cell.length_b   1.000
_cell.length_c   1.000
_cell.angle_alpha   90.00
_cell.angle_beta   90.00
_cell.angle_gamma   90.00
#
_symmetry.space_group_name_H-M   'P 1'
#
loop_
_entity.id
_entity.type
_entity.pdbx_description
1 polymer ?
#
loop_
_entity_poly.entity_id
_entity_poly.type
_entity_poly.pdbx_seq_one_letter_code
_entity_poly.pdbx_strand_id
1 'polypeptide(L)' 'MNNTEIKEFKKYVRETLVKKYNMNEVEAHRAVRDSYLSSALQRDKDYVEHDTVEEWADFIYDEVHGEHLMQM' A
#
# COMPACT_ATOMS: atom_id res chain seq x y z
N MET A 1 5.82 -7.88 -12.76
CA MET A 1 5.09 -6.65 -13.19
C MET A 1 5.94 -5.62 -13.96
N ASN A 2 5.31 -4.88 -14.90
CA ASN A 2 5.85 -3.70 -15.56
C ASN A 2 5.56 -2.39 -14.79
N ASN A 3 6.23 -1.29 -15.13
CA ASN A 3 6.09 -0.01 -14.39
C ASN A 3 4.67 0.60 -14.48
N THR A 4 3.87 0.23 -15.48
CA THR A 4 2.49 0.69 -15.63
C THR A 4 1.57 -0.06 -14.67
N GLU A 5 1.72 -1.38 -14.60
CA GLU A 5 1.00 -2.24 -13.65
C GLU A 5 1.27 -1.82 -12.21
N ILE A 6 2.51 -1.49 -11.87
CA ILE A 6 2.88 -0.97 -10.55
C ILE A 6 2.15 0.34 -10.22
N LYS A 7 1.98 1.24 -11.20
CA LYS A 7 1.26 2.50 -11.00
C LYS A 7 -0.22 2.27 -10.79
N GLU A 8 -0.83 1.39 -11.58
CA GLU A 8 -2.24 1.02 -11.42
C GLU A 8 -2.46 0.31 -10.09
N PHE A 9 -1.56 -0.60 -9.70
CA PHE A 9 -1.62 -1.27 -8.40
C PHE A 9 -1.61 -0.28 -7.23
N LYS A 10 -0.64 0.64 -7.19
CA LYS A 10 -0.58 1.70 -6.16
C LYS A 10 -1.84 2.57 -6.16
N LYS A 11 -2.45 2.81 -7.33
CA LYS A 11 -3.70 3.55 -7.43
C LYS A 11 -4.87 2.76 -6.84
N TYR A 12 -4.98 1.47 -7.13
CA TYR A 12 -6.01 0.61 -6.56
C TYR A 12 -5.89 0.51 -5.04
N VAL A 13 -4.67 0.34 -4.51
CA VAL A 13 -4.43 0.32 -3.06
C VAL A 13 -4.88 1.63 -2.42
N ARG A 14 -4.57 2.77 -3.04
CA ARG A 14 -5.05 4.09 -2.57
C ARG A 14 -6.57 4.18 -2.58
N GLU A 15 -7.23 3.73 -3.65
CA GLU A 15 -8.70 3.74 -3.72
C GLU A 15 -9.33 2.84 -2.65
N THR A 16 -8.72 1.68 -2.38
CA THR A 16 -9.16 0.78 -1.31
C THR A 16 -8.99 1.41 0.07
N LEU A 17 -7.88 2.09 0.34
CA LEU A 17 -7.68 2.85 1.59
C LEU A 17 -8.77 3.91 1.81
N VAL A 18 -9.08 4.67 0.76
CA VAL A 18 -10.14 5.70 0.83
C VAL A 18 -11.52 5.05 1.05
N LYS A 19 -11.84 3.97 0.34
CA LYS A 19 -13.17 3.32 0.43
C LYS A 19 -13.38 2.51 1.71
N LYS A 20 -12.38 1.73 2.14
CA LYS A 20 -12.47 0.80 3.28
C LYS A 20 -12.28 1.53 4.61
N TYR A 21 -11.33 2.46 4.65
CA TYR A 21 -10.94 3.14 5.89
C TYR A 21 -11.39 4.60 5.95
N ASN A 22 -12.11 5.12 4.95
CA ASN A 22 -12.51 6.54 4.85
C ASN A 22 -11.33 7.51 4.98
N MET A 23 -10.12 7.09 4.59
CA MET A 23 -8.96 7.97 4.58
C MET A 23 -9.13 9.07 3.54
N ASN A 24 -8.58 10.26 3.80
CA ASN A 24 -8.53 11.30 2.77
C ASN A 24 -7.62 10.87 1.62
N GLU A 25 -7.92 11.30 0.40
CA GLU A 25 -7.08 10.97 -0.77
C GLU A 25 -5.62 11.40 -0.60
N VAL A 26 -5.39 12.55 0.06
CA VAL A 26 -4.05 13.08 0.34
C VAL A 26 -3.31 12.19 1.35
N GLU A 27 -4.01 11.74 2.38
CA GLU A 27 -3.45 10.85 3.41
C GLU A 27 -3.17 9.47 2.83
N ALA A 28 -4.11 8.90 2.06
CA ALA A 28 -3.94 7.62 1.38
C ALA A 28 -2.80 7.68 0.35
N HIS A 29 -2.63 8.82 -0.35
CA HIS A 29 -1.50 8.99 -1.27
C HIS A 29 -0.16 9.03 -0.53
N ARG A 30 -0.08 9.73 0.60
CA ARG A 30 1.12 9.76 1.45
C ARG A 30 1.40 8.38 2.03
N ALA A 31 0.39 7.70 2.54
CA ALA A 31 0.47 6.35 3.09
C ALA A 31 1.06 5.37 2.07
N VAL A 32 0.51 5.30 0.85
CA VAL A 32 1.04 4.39 -0.19
C VAL A 32 2.45 4.76 -0.68
N ARG A 33 2.80 6.05 -0.66
CA ARG A 33 4.12 6.51 -1.09
C ARG A 33 5.19 6.21 -0.06
N ASP A 34 4.88 6.46 1.20
CA ASP A 34 5.80 6.38 2.33
C ASP A 34 5.81 4.97 2.95
N SER A 35 4.90 4.09 2.55
CA SER A 35 4.83 2.71 3.04
C SER A 35 5.89 1.79 2.46
N TYR A 36 6.09 0.68 3.18
CA TYR A 36 6.97 -0.41 2.74
C TYR A 36 6.66 -0.92 1.34
N LEU A 37 5.38 -0.93 0.91
CA LEU A 37 4.97 -1.30 -0.45
C LEU A 37 5.77 -0.56 -1.53
N SER A 38 5.99 0.74 -1.33
CA SER A 38 6.68 1.58 -2.30
C SER A 38 8.15 1.21 -2.43
N SER A 39 8.81 0.88 -1.31
CA SER A 39 10.19 0.41 -1.25
C SER A 39 10.34 -1.02 -1.76
N ALA A 40 9.40 -1.91 -1.42
CA ALA A 40 9.38 -3.29 -1.88
C ALA A 40 9.28 -3.35 -3.41
N LEU A 41 8.32 -2.62 -4.01
CA LEU A 41 8.14 -2.53 -5.46
C LEU A 41 9.33 -1.90 -6.21
N GLN A 42 10.17 -1.11 -5.54
CA GLN A 42 11.42 -0.61 -6.12
C GLN A 42 12.51 -1.67 -6.16
N ARG A 43 12.55 -2.56 -5.15
CA ARG A 43 13.54 -3.63 -5.03
C ARG A 43 13.16 -4.85 -5.85
N ASP A 44 11.89 -5.23 -5.79
CA ASP A 44 11.33 -6.41 -6.41
C ASP A 44 9.94 -6.08 -6.95
N LYS A 45 9.81 -6.14 -8.28
CA LYS A 45 8.57 -5.78 -8.97
C LYS A 45 7.50 -6.87 -8.88
N ASP A 46 7.88 -8.07 -8.48
CA ASP A 46 7.00 -9.23 -8.40
C ASP A 46 6.59 -9.51 -6.94
N TYR A 47 7.07 -8.71 -5.99
CA TYR A 47 6.76 -8.83 -4.56
C TYR A 47 5.25 -8.81 -4.25
N VAL A 48 4.47 -8.06 -5.04
CA VAL A 48 3.02 -7.92 -4.88
C VAL A 48 2.22 -9.03 -5.56
N GLU A 49 2.87 -9.99 -6.22
CA GLU A 49 2.16 -11.13 -6.83
C GLU A 49 1.66 -12.14 -5.78
N HIS A 50 2.14 -12.03 -4.55
CA HIS A 50 1.77 -12.93 -3.45
C HIS A 50 0.54 -12.46 -2.65
N ASP A 51 0.26 -11.16 -2.63
CA ASP A 51 -0.78 -10.56 -1.80
C ASP A 51 -1.75 -9.71 -2.64
N THR A 52 -2.99 -9.59 -2.17
CA THR A 52 -4.02 -8.80 -2.86
C THR A 52 -3.92 -7.30 -2.57
N VAL A 53 -4.56 -6.48 -3.40
CA VAL A 53 -4.69 -5.02 -3.18
C VAL A 53 -5.31 -4.71 -1.82
N GLU A 54 -6.26 -5.53 -1.36
CA GLU A 54 -6.92 -5.35 -0.07
C GLU A 54 -5.98 -5.63 1.10
N GLU A 55 -5.22 -6.73 1.06
CA GLU A 55 -4.21 -7.04 2.09
C GLU A 55 -3.14 -5.95 2.19
N TRP A 56 -2.72 -5.40 1.05
CA TRP A 56 -1.81 -4.26 1.03
C TRP A 56 -2.42 -2.98 1.59
N ALA A 57 -3.70 -2.72 1.34
CA ALA A 57 -4.38 -1.59 1.94
C ALA A 57 -4.48 -1.74 3.46
N ASP A 58 -4.75 -2.95 3.95
CA ASP A 58 -4.82 -3.24 5.38
C ASP A 58 -3.45 -3.06 6.03
N PHE A 59 -2.40 -3.63 5.42
CA PHE A 59 -1.03 -3.47 5.88
C PHE A 59 -0.60 -2.00 5.95
N ILE A 60 -0.88 -1.21 4.92
CA ILE A 60 -0.50 0.21 4.87
C ILE A 60 -1.32 1.03 5.88
N TYR A 61 -2.61 0.72 6.04
CA TYR A 61 -3.43 1.38 7.04
C TYR A 61 -2.89 1.13 8.43
N ASP A 62 -2.57 -0.13 8.75
CA ASP A 62 -1.96 -0.53 10.02
C ASP A 62 -0.56 0.05 10.20
N GLU A 63 0.25 0.21 9.15
CA GLU A 63 1.56 0.86 9.22
C GLU A 63 1.45 2.36 9.58
N VAL A 64 0.41 3.03 9.07
CA VAL A 64 0.20 4.48 9.28
C VAL A 64 -0.59 4.80 10.55
N HIS A 65 -1.55 3.97 10.92
CA HIS A 65 -2.46 4.20 12.06
C HIS A 65 -2.19 3.28 13.25
N GLY A 66 -1.56 2.13 13.03
CA GLY A 66 -1.11 1.25 14.09
C GLY A 66 0.22 1.73 14.62
N GLU A 67 0.29 1.97 15.93
CA GLU A 67 1.56 2.02 16.64
C GLU A 67 2.28 0.68 16.42
N HIS A 68 3.23 0.67 15.50
CA HIS A 68 4.37 -0.23 15.50
C HIS A 68 4.04 -1.68 15.92
N LEU A 69 3.53 -2.49 14.99
CA LEU A 69 3.74 -3.94 15.08
C LEU A 69 5.20 -4.29 14.71
N MET A 70 6.17 -3.59 15.34
CA MET A 70 7.48 -4.19 15.63
C MET A 70 7.33 -4.97 16.93
N GLN A 71 6.65 -6.11 16.88
CA GLN A 71 6.95 -7.23 17.77
C GLN A 71 6.70 -8.53 17.01
N MET A 72 7.70 -8.95 16.23
CA MET A 72 8.27 -10.30 16.34
C MET A 72 9.54 -10.43 15.51
#